data_AF-A0A024QH29-F1
#
_entry.id   AF-A0A024QH29-F1
#
_cell.length_a   1.000
_cell.length_b   1.000
_cell.length_c   1.000
_cell.angle_alpha   90.00
_cell.angle_beta   90.00
_cell.angle_gamma   90.00
#
_symmetry.space_group_name_H-M   'P 1'
#
loop_
_entity.id
_entity.type
_entity.pdbx_description
1 polymer ?
#
loop_
_entity_poly.entity_id
_entity_poly.type
_entity_poly.pdbx_seq_one_letter_code
_entity_poly.pdbx_strand_id
1 'polypeptide(L)'
;MNFVSRTFPYHLSDNVSLDQQIDIFFFLDINKKRLTSEKIILFNSTEEVSEGIEFKYNNKRLTIKPLQNMKPNSHYQVQLLGGTNGIEDITGIKLAETYICEFYTNQTEKINPPILTAPSDLVEISDDITFNWKPSIDAAYYELEISNTTNFQNLIWPNSTTPIYETSVTPHINYNKGRYYARIRSVDADGRKSHYSPTIRYYYNGQKQVTEKITKDNQGVKLSTKSKLVSKSSAIEALQQHFAFETKNASIDNLEIINSTPANDSRNIQEIEDIIVEFNQSIDPNTVSSKSIYVIEEKN
;
A
#
# COMPACT_ATOMS: atom_id res chain seq x y z
N MET A 1 43.50 26.88 -15.80
CA MET A 1 42.99 27.50 -14.56
C MET A 1 41.68 26.81 -14.24
N ASN A 2 41.54 26.20 -13.07
CA ASN A 2 40.33 25.43 -12.74
C ASN A 2 39.16 26.39 -12.51
N PHE A 3 38.10 26.27 -13.31
CA PHE A 3 36.87 27.07 -13.17
C PHE A 3 36.02 26.58 -12.00
N VAL A 4 35.90 25.26 -11.90
CA VAL A 4 35.14 24.55 -10.88
C VAL A 4 36.04 24.26 -9.68
N SER A 5 35.56 24.61 -8.49
CA SER A 5 36.24 24.37 -7.22
C SER A 5 35.84 23.02 -6.59
N ARG A 6 34.57 22.66 -6.67
CA ARG A 6 34.03 21.37 -6.22
C ARG A 6 32.63 21.15 -6.79
N THR A 7 32.18 19.90 -6.73
CA THR A 7 30.82 19.48 -7.05
C THR A 7 30.21 18.71 -5.89
N PHE A 8 28.89 18.68 -5.84
CA PHE A 8 28.12 17.75 -5.03
C PHE A 8 26.95 17.22 -5.87
N PRO A 9 26.85 15.92 -6.16
CA PRO A 9 27.79 14.85 -5.80
C PRO A 9 29.23 15.13 -6.27
N TYR A 10 30.20 14.58 -5.55
CA TYR A 10 31.59 14.64 -5.99
C TYR A 10 31.77 13.81 -7.26
N HIS A 11 32.76 14.16 -8.06
CA HIS A 11 33.11 13.35 -9.23
C HIS A 11 33.35 11.88 -8.83
N LEU A 12 32.72 10.97 -9.57
CA LEU A 12 32.69 9.52 -9.36
C LEU A 12 32.03 9.07 -8.05
N SER A 13 31.19 9.91 -7.43
CA SER A 13 30.39 9.47 -6.28
C SER A 13 29.49 8.30 -6.68
N ASP A 14 29.45 7.31 -5.83
CA ASP A 14 28.51 6.19 -5.89
C ASP A 14 27.28 6.46 -5.01
N ASN A 15 26.25 5.65 -5.21
CA ASN A 15 25.04 5.65 -4.38
C ASN A 15 24.33 7.01 -4.26
N VAL A 16 24.38 7.82 -5.32
CA VAL A 16 23.68 9.10 -5.38
C VAL A 16 22.16 8.87 -5.36
N SER A 17 21.45 9.62 -4.51
CA SER A 17 19.98 9.53 -4.42
C SER A 17 19.32 9.95 -5.73
N LEU A 18 18.21 9.31 -6.10
CA LEU A 18 17.50 9.56 -7.36
C LEU A 18 16.89 10.98 -7.45
N ASP A 19 16.63 11.61 -6.32
CA ASP A 19 16.11 12.98 -6.20
C ASP A 19 17.21 14.01 -5.89
N GLN A 20 18.48 13.61 -5.96
CA GLN A 20 19.61 14.46 -5.63
C GLN A 20 19.71 15.65 -6.58
N GLN A 21 19.75 16.86 -6.03
CA GLN A 21 20.17 18.04 -6.77
C GLN A 21 21.70 18.05 -6.95
N ILE A 22 22.18 18.55 -8.07
CA ILE A 22 23.61 18.71 -8.34
C ILE A 22 24.03 20.16 -8.10
N ASP A 23 25.07 20.35 -7.29
CA ASP A 23 25.66 21.65 -6.98
C ASP A 23 27.08 21.74 -7.51
N ILE A 24 27.37 22.79 -8.28
CA ILE A 24 28.70 23.10 -8.81
C ILE A 24 29.14 24.44 -8.24
N PHE A 25 30.31 24.45 -7.61
CA PHE A 25 30.89 25.63 -6.99
C PHE A 25 32.05 26.13 -7.82
N PHE A 26 32.10 27.43 -8.12
CA PHE A 26 33.14 28.06 -8.93
C PHE A 26 34.12 28.88 -8.07
N PHE A 27 35.35 29.05 -8.54
CA PHE A 27 36.32 29.93 -7.87
C PHE A 27 35.96 31.42 -8.04
N LEU A 28 35.44 31.77 -9.22
CA LEU A 28 34.97 33.11 -9.57
C LEU A 28 33.49 33.05 -9.95
N ASP A 29 32.81 34.20 -9.86
CA ASP A 29 31.42 34.27 -10.33
C ASP A 29 31.36 34.11 -11.85
N ILE A 30 30.29 33.46 -12.31
CA ILE A 30 29.97 33.22 -13.70
C ILE A 30 29.15 34.38 -14.24
N ASN A 31 29.41 34.78 -15.48
CA ASN A 31 28.61 35.79 -16.15
C ASN A 31 27.18 35.27 -16.37
N LYS A 32 26.25 35.69 -15.50
CA LYS A 32 24.86 35.21 -15.47
C LYS A 32 24.13 35.38 -16.81
N LYS A 33 24.45 36.42 -17.60
CA LYS A 33 23.85 36.64 -18.93
C LYS A 33 24.27 35.61 -19.97
N ARG A 34 25.39 34.93 -19.74
CA ARG A 34 25.97 33.92 -20.64
C ARG A 34 25.71 32.50 -20.19
N LEU A 35 25.07 32.30 -19.04
CA LEU A 35 24.71 30.99 -18.50
C LEU A 35 23.28 30.64 -18.93
N THR A 36 23.16 29.84 -19.99
CA THR A 36 21.89 29.37 -20.56
C THR A 36 21.72 27.88 -20.31
N SER A 37 20.48 27.38 -20.44
CA SER A 37 20.17 25.94 -20.28
C SER A 37 20.95 25.07 -21.26
N GLU A 38 21.20 25.56 -22.48
CA GLU A 38 21.97 24.84 -23.52
C GLU A 38 23.43 24.56 -23.15
N LYS A 39 23.98 25.25 -22.14
CA LYS A 39 25.37 25.08 -21.69
C LYS A 39 25.53 24.14 -20.51
N ILE A 40 24.42 23.64 -19.97
CA ILE A 40 24.38 22.77 -18.80
C ILE A 40 23.63 21.52 -19.22
N ILE A 41 24.35 20.40 -19.32
CA ILE A 41 23.78 19.14 -19.76
C ILE A 41 23.86 18.17 -18.60
N LEU A 42 22.73 17.54 -18.25
CA LEU A 42 22.70 16.32 -17.46
C LEU A 42 22.45 15.18 -18.43
N PHE A 43 23.41 14.28 -18.56
CA PHE A 43 23.37 13.17 -19.51
C PHE A 43 23.36 11.84 -18.75
N ASN A 44 22.38 11.00 -19.04
CA ASN A 44 22.36 9.60 -18.60
C ASN A 44 23.19 8.79 -19.59
N SER A 45 24.42 8.44 -19.22
CA SER A 45 25.31 7.64 -20.05
C SER A 45 24.92 6.16 -20.12
N THR A 46 24.07 5.68 -19.22
CA THR A 46 23.56 4.29 -19.27
C THR A 46 22.47 4.13 -20.33
N GLU A 47 21.55 5.10 -20.43
CA GLU A 47 20.47 5.09 -21.42
C GLU A 47 20.82 5.91 -22.69
N GLU A 48 21.96 6.60 -22.70
CA GLU A 48 22.41 7.51 -23.76
C GLU A 48 21.44 8.67 -24.06
N VAL A 49 20.78 9.20 -23.02
CA VAL A 49 19.76 10.26 -23.13
C VAL A 49 20.10 11.49 -22.30
N SER A 50 19.83 12.68 -22.84
CA SER A 50 19.90 13.95 -22.09
C SER A 50 18.65 14.18 -21.25
N GLU A 51 18.82 14.46 -19.97
CA GLU A 51 17.74 14.72 -19.03
C GLU A 51 17.30 16.18 -19.03
N GLY A 52 16.01 16.40 -18.80
CA GLY A 52 15.48 17.73 -18.56
C GLY A 52 15.90 18.27 -17.19
N ILE A 53 16.34 19.53 -17.13
CA ILE A 53 16.79 20.17 -15.88
C ILE A 53 16.18 21.56 -15.68
N GLU A 54 16.07 21.96 -14.42
CA GLU A 54 16.02 23.35 -13.99
C GLU A 54 17.35 23.74 -13.35
N PHE A 55 17.76 25.00 -13.47
CA PHE A 55 18.96 25.47 -12.77
C PHE A 55 18.78 26.85 -12.15
N LYS A 56 19.56 27.10 -11.10
CA LYS A 56 19.66 28.39 -10.40
C LYS A 56 21.12 28.72 -10.15
N TYR A 57 21.47 30.00 -10.27
CA TYR A 57 22.84 30.46 -10.04
C TYR A 57 22.88 31.61 -9.04
N ASN A 58 23.57 31.40 -7.92
CA ASN A 58 23.77 32.42 -6.89
C ASN A 58 25.10 32.24 -6.15
N ASN A 59 25.81 33.33 -5.85
CA ASN A 59 27.04 33.33 -5.05
C ASN A 59 28.03 32.21 -5.41
N LYS A 60 28.51 32.19 -6.67
CA LYS A 60 29.44 31.16 -7.16
C LYS A 60 28.93 29.70 -7.11
N ARG A 61 27.63 29.48 -6.93
CA ARG A 61 27.01 28.16 -6.91
C ARG A 61 25.97 28.05 -8.03
N LEU A 62 26.17 27.07 -8.91
CA LEU A 62 25.17 26.58 -9.83
C LEU A 62 24.48 25.37 -9.20
N THR A 63 23.18 25.47 -8.98
CA THR A 63 22.34 24.36 -8.54
C THR A 63 21.53 23.88 -9.73
N ILE A 64 21.61 22.58 -10.02
CA ILE A 64 20.93 21.89 -11.10
C ILE A 64 19.97 20.89 -10.47
N LYS A 65 18.70 20.95 -10.86
CA LYS A 65 17.65 20.06 -10.39
C LYS A 65 17.08 19.29 -11.59
N PRO A 66 17.18 17.96 -11.61
CA PRO A 66 16.47 17.14 -12.60
C PRO A 66 14.95 17.42 -12.56
N LEU A 67 14.30 17.50 -13.73
CA LEU A 67 12.84 17.68 -13.83
C LEU A 67 12.06 16.43 -13.38
N GLN A 68 12.67 15.27 -13.56
CA GLN A 68 12.17 13.98 -13.08
C GLN A 68 13.27 13.31 -12.24
N ASN A 69 12.90 12.36 -11.38
CA ASN A 69 13.89 11.60 -10.63
C ASN A 69 14.83 10.87 -11.60
N MET A 70 16.12 10.87 -11.27
CA MET A 70 17.13 10.13 -12.01
C MET A 70 16.85 8.62 -11.92
N LYS A 71 17.27 7.88 -12.94
CA LYS A 71 17.11 6.42 -13.01
C LYS A 71 18.01 5.72 -12.00
N PRO A 72 17.58 4.60 -11.39
CA PRO A 72 18.42 3.82 -10.51
C PRO A 72 19.57 3.14 -11.27
N ASN A 73 20.63 2.76 -10.55
CA ASN A 73 21.76 2.01 -11.09
C ASN A 73 22.30 2.57 -12.42
N SER A 74 22.33 3.89 -12.54
CA SER A 74 22.64 4.60 -13.78
C SER A 74 23.86 5.50 -13.61
N HIS A 75 24.61 5.63 -14.69
CA HIS A 75 25.77 6.50 -14.78
C HIS A 75 25.36 7.85 -15.37
N TYR A 76 25.56 8.91 -14.61
CA TYR A 76 25.22 10.26 -15.01
C TYR A 76 26.47 11.14 -15.17
N GLN A 77 26.41 12.03 -16.16
CA GLN A 77 27.41 13.05 -16.41
C GLN A 77 26.76 14.43 -16.38
N VAL A 78 27.28 15.33 -15.55
CA VAL A 78 27.02 16.76 -15.71
C VAL A 78 28.11 17.36 -16.58
N GLN A 79 27.71 17.99 -17.68
CA GLN A 79 28.60 18.64 -18.61
C GLN A 79 28.34 20.15 -18.60
N LEU A 80 29.41 20.93 -18.41
CA LEU A 80 29.40 22.37 -18.54
C LEU A 80 30.17 22.75 -19.80
N LEU A 81 29.46 23.28 -20.80
CA LEU A 81 30.03 23.52 -22.12
C LEU A 81 31.23 24.47 -22.06
N GLY A 82 32.36 24.04 -22.60
CA GLY A 82 33.56 24.86 -22.77
C GLY A 82 33.77 25.33 -24.21
N GLY A 83 34.97 25.82 -24.49
CA GLY A 83 35.36 26.31 -25.81
C GLY A 83 34.86 27.72 -26.12
N THR A 84 34.82 28.05 -27.40
CA THR A 84 34.54 29.42 -27.88
C THR A 84 33.14 29.92 -27.51
N ASN A 85 32.17 29.01 -27.38
CA ASN A 85 30.78 29.27 -26.99
C ASN A 85 30.47 28.86 -25.54
N GLY A 86 31.48 28.47 -24.78
CA GLY A 86 31.32 27.91 -23.44
C GLY A 86 30.85 28.90 -22.38
N ILE A 87 30.90 28.43 -21.14
CA ILE A 87 30.66 29.25 -19.95
C ILE A 87 31.80 30.25 -19.78
N GLU A 88 31.46 31.47 -19.38
CA GLU A 88 32.38 32.59 -19.19
C GLU A 88 32.23 33.15 -17.78
N ASP A 89 33.34 33.47 -17.12
CA ASP A 89 33.33 34.13 -15.83
C ASP A 89 33.10 35.65 -15.94
N ILE A 90 32.98 36.34 -14.80
CA ILE A 90 32.82 37.80 -14.76
C ILE A 90 34.04 38.58 -15.26
N THR A 91 35.19 37.93 -15.42
CA THR A 91 36.42 38.55 -15.95
C THR A 91 36.56 38.39 -17.47
N GLY A 92 35.63 37.68 -18.11
CA GLY A 92 35.62 37.43 -19.55
C GLY A 92 36.42 36.19 -19.96
N ILE A 93 36.97 35.44 -19.01
CA ILE A 93 37.67 34.19 -19.30
C ILE A 93 36.61 33.12 -19.56
N LYS A 94 36.80 32.36 -20.64
CA LYS A 94 35.94 31.23 -20.99
C LYS A 94 36.50 29.93 -20.45
N LEU A 95 35.62 29.01 -20.12
CA LEU A 95 35.96 27.63 -19.84
C LEU A 95 36.58 27.03 -21.11
N ALA A 96 37.85 26.60 -21.05
CA ALA A 96 38.61 26.19 -22.23
C ALA A 96 38.04 24.92 -22.88
N GLU A 97 37.68 23.93 -22.07
CA GLU A 97 37.15 22.63 -22.49
C GLU A 97 35.89 22.31 -21.68
N THR A 98 35.00 21.50 -22.25
CA THR A 98 33.79 21.07 -21.53
C THR A 98 34.19 20.37 -20.23
N TYR A 99 33.72 20.90 -19.11
CA TYR A 99 33.93 20.28 -17.81
C TYR A 99 32.92 19.16 -17.63
N ILE A 100 33.38 18.00 -17.18
CA ILE A 100 32.56 16.80 -16.97
C ILE A 100 32.67 16.38 -15.51
N CYS A 101 31.53 16.16 -14.87
CA CYS A 101 31.43 15.54 -13.56
C CYS A 101 30.52 14.31 -13.64
N GLU A 102 31.12 13.15 -13.47
CA GLU A 102 30.44 11.85 -13.45
C GLU A 102 29.97 11.46 -12.04
N PHE A 103 28.89 10.69 -11.93
CA PHE A 103 28.44 10.04 -10.69
C PHE A 103 27.48 8.87 -11.00
N TYR A 104 27.27 7.99 -10.03
CA TYR A 104 26.42 6.80 -10.16
C TYR A 104 25.27 6.86 -9.17
N THR A 105 24.05 6.63 -9.66
CA THR A 105 22.86 6.56 -8.80
C THR A 105 22.78 5.24 -8.05
N ASN A 106 22.13 5.27 -6.89
CA ASN A 106 21.94 4.08 -6.09
C ASN A 106 21.02 3.04 -6.78
N GLN A 107 21.14 1.78 -6.35
CA GLN A 107 20.42 0.64 -6.93
C GLN A 107 18.92 0.61 -6.57
N THR A 108 18.48 1.44 -5.63
CA THR A 108 17.11 1.36 -5.14
C THR A 108 16.23 2.34 -5.88
N GLU A 109 15.54 1.82 -6.89
CA GLU A 109 14.27 2.37 -7.35
C GLU A 109 13.37 2.49 -6.11
N LYS A 110 13.28 3.70 -5.55
CA LYS A 110 12.51 3.92 -4.33
C LYS A 110 11.05 3.89 -4.72
N ILE A 111 10.43 2.73 -4.59
CA ILE A 111 8.98 2.58 -4.74
C ILE A 111 8.33 3.54 -3.76
N ASN A 112 7.34 4.29 -4.23
CA ASN A 112 6.62 5.22 -3.39
C ASN A 112 5.60 4.47 -2.50
N PRO A 113 5.36 4.91 -1.25
CA PRO A 113 4.20 4.43 -0.49
C PRO A 113 2.90 4.76 -1.24
N PRO A 114 1.87 3.91 -1.12
CA PRO A 114 0.58 4.22 -1.70
C PRO A 114 -0.12 5.29 -0.85
N ILE A 115 -0.99 6.06 -1.50
CA ILE A 115 -1.74 7.13 -0.85
C ILE A 115 -3.07 6.56 -0.39
N LEU A 116 -3.22 6.28 0.92
CA LEU A 116 -4.51 5.92 1.52
C LEU A 116 -5.51 7.06 1.33
N THR A 117 -6.65 6.73 0.72
CA THR A 117 -7.77 7.66 0.49
C THR A 117 -8.95 7.39 1.41
N ALA A 118 -9.05 6.17 1.95
CA ALA A 118 -10.05 5.82 2.95
C ALA A 118 -9.52 4.74 3.91
N PRO A 119 -9.97 4.75 5.18
CA PRO A 119 -10.73 5.84 5.80
C PRO A 119 -9.86 7.11 5.97
N SER A 120 -10.46 8.22 6.42
CA SER A 120 -9.69 9.38 6.87
C SER A 120 -9.01 9.12 8.22
N ASP A 121 -7.92 9.83 8.51
CA ASP A 121 -7.30 9.80 9.83
C ASP A 121 -8.25 10.32 10.92
N LEU A 122 -8.17 9.71 12.11
CA LEU A 122 -8.98 9.98 13.30
C LEU A 122 -10.50 9.80 13.12
N VAL A 123 -10.92 8.80 12.35
CA VAL A 123 -12.34 8.48 12.16
C VAL A 123 -12.89 7.53 13.25
N GLU A 124 -14.19 7.61 13.51
CA GLU A 124 -14.92 6.60 14.30
C GLU A 124 -15.67 5.64 13.37
N ILE A 125 -15.58 4.34 13.64
CA ILE A 125 -16.27 3.28 12.90
C ILE A 125 -17.11 2.39 13.83
N SER A 126 -18.24 1.90 13.32
CA SER A 126 -19.14 0.96 14.02
C SER A 126 -19.22 -0.41 13.37
N ASP A 127 -18.79 -0.53 12.10
CA ASP A 127 -18.91 -1.71 11.27
C ASP A 127 -17.56 -2.04 10.61
N ASP A 128 -17.55 -2.99 9.68
CA ASP A 128 -16.35 -3.36 8.91
C ASP A 128 -15.77 -2.14 8.20
N ILE A 129 -14.44 -2.08 8.16
CA ILE A 129 -13.68 -0.97 7.58
C ILE A 129 -13.11 -1.38 6.23
N THR A 130 -13.31 -0.56 5.21
CA THR A 130 -12.67 -0.74 3.90
C THR A 130 -11.57 0.29 3.74
N PHE A 131 -10.36 -0.19 3.49
CA PHE A 131 -9.22 0.64 3.14
C PHE A 131 -9.15 0.79 1.63
N ASN A 132 -8.94 2.01 1.16
CA ASN A 132 -8.75 2.32 -0.26
C ASN A 132 -7.49 3.17 -0.42
N TRP A 133 -6.76 2.98 -1.51
CA TRP A 133 -5.59 3.79 -1.84
C TRP A 133 -5.44 4.03 -3.33
N LYS A 134 -4.62 5.02 -3.68
CA LYS A 134 -4.18 5.21 -5.07
C LYS A 134 -3.04 4.23 -5.39
N PRO A 135 -3.03 3.64 -6.60
CA PRO A 135 -1.94 2.77 -7.02
C PRO A 135 -0.63 3.54 -7.06
N SER A 136 0.46 2.89 -6.65
CA SER A 136 1.82 3.43 -6.79
C SER A 136 2.44 2.95 -8.10
N ILE A 137 3.22 3.82 -8.74
CA ILE A 137 4.03 3.40 -9.87
C ILE A 137 5.03 2.33 -9.40
N ASP A 138 5.25 1.31 -10.24
CA ASP A 138 6.15 0.17 -10.01
C ASP A 138 5.76 -0.77 -8.84
N ALA A 139 4.59 -0.59 -8.23
CA ALA A 139 4.07 -1.51 -7.24
C ALA A 139 3.40 -2.72 -7.91
N ALA A 140 3.93 -3.92 -7.63
CA ALA A 140 3.31 -5.19 -8.01
C ALA A 140 2.19 -5.59 -7.04
N TYR A 141 2.35 -5.33 -5.74
CA TYR A 141 1.34 -5.56 -4.71
C TYR A 141 1.53 -4.64 -3.49
N TYR A 142 0.60 -4.72 -2.55
CA TYR A 142 0.60 -3.94 -1.33
C TYR A 142 0.57 -4.82 -0.09
N GLU A 143 1.15 -4.30 0.99
CA GLU A 143 1.07 -4.89 2.33
C GLU A 143 0.44 -3.85 3.26
N LEU A 144 -0.77 -4.12 3.75
CA LEU A 144 -1.46 -3.31 4.75
C LEU A 144 -1.29 -3.97 6.12
N GLU A 145 -0.99 -3.17 7.14
CA GLU A 145 -0.85 -3.60 8.52
C GLU A 145 -1.79 -2.79 9.41
N ILE A 146 -2.41 -3.49 10.35
CA ILE A 146 -3.32 -2.91 11.33
C ILE A 146 -2.88 -3.38 12.72
N SER A 147 -2.76 -2.43 13.64
CA SER A 147 -2.29 -2.66 15.01
C SER A 147 -3.16 -1.95 16.03
N ASN A 148 -3.21 -2.46 17.26
CA ASN A 148 -3.71 -1.75 18.43
C ASN A 148 -2.62 -0.92 19.15
N THR A 149 -1.38 -0.95 18.65
CA THR A 149 -0.22 -0.20 19.17
C THR A 149 0.31 0.79 18.14
N THR A 150 0.84 1.92 18.60
CA THR A 150 1.42 2.96 17.72
C THR A 150 2.71 2.52 17.02
N ASN A 151 3.43 1.55 17.60
CA ASN A 151 4.69 1.04 17.09
C ASN A 151 4.52 -0.23 16.23
N PHE A 152 3.29 -0.68 15.99
CA PHE A 152 2.97 -1.87 15.21
C PHE A 152 3.61 -3.16 15.73
N GLN A 153 3.92 -3.25 17.03
CA GLN A 153 4.43 -4.48 17.65
C GLN A 153 3.35 -5.55 17.81
N ASN A 154 2.10 -5.13 17.98
CA ASN A 154 0.96 -6.04 18.09
C ASN A 154 0.03 -5.86 16.87
N LEU A 155 0.29 -6.64 15.82
CA LEU A 155 -0.55 -6.65 14.62
C LEU A 155 -1.83 -7.44 14.90
N ILE A 156 -2.97 -6.82 14.64
CA ILE A 156 -4.27 -7.47 14.67
C ILE A 156 -4.69 -7.96 13.27
N TRP A 157 -4.06 -7.42 12.23
CA TRP A 157 -4.21 -7.87 10.85
C TRP A 157 -2.98 -7.42 10.03
N PRO A 158 -2.48 -8.23 9.09
CA PRO A 158 -2.96 -9.56 8.71
C PRO A 158 -2.38 -10.66 9.63
N ASN A 159 -2.99 -11.85 9.62
CA ASN A 159 -2.52 -13.02 10.39
C ASN A 159 -1.24 -13.63 9.79
N SER A 160 -0.98 -13.37 8.51
CA SER A 160 0.24 -13.73 7.78
C SER A 160 0.48 -12.70 6.67
N THR A 161 1.72 -12.58 6.18
CA THR A 161 2.07 -11.65 5.10
C THR A 161 1.29 -12.00 3.83
N THR A 162 0.16 -11.32 3.61
CA THR A 162 -0.76 -11.59 2.50
C THR A 162 -0.62 -10.46 1.48
N PRO A 163 -0.09 -10.73 0.26
CA PRO A 163 0.03 -9.70 -0.76
C PRO A 163 -1.36 -9.27 -1.25
N ILE A 164 -1.58 -7.96 -1.37
CA ILE A 164 -2.82 -7.38 -1.89
C ILE A 164 -2.53 -6.81 -3.28
N TYR A 165 -3.09 -7.44 -4.31
CA TYR A 165 -2.90 -6.99 -5.70
C TYR A 165 -3.88 -5.88 -6.11
N GLU A 166 -4.98 -5.75 -5.37
CA GLU A 166 -5.99 -4.73 -5.58
C GLU A 166 -5.62 -3.40 -4.89
N THR A 167 -6.41 -2.36 -5.15
CA THR A 167 -6.26 -1.03 -4.51
C THR A 167 -7.27 -0.79 -3.37
N SER A 168 -7.92 -1.85 -2.94
CA SER A 168 -8.92 -1.86 -1.86
C SER A 168 -8.85 -3.16 -1.08
N VAL A 169 -9.13 -3.10 0.22
CA VAL A 169 -9.32 -4.29 1.05
C VAL A 169 -10.27 -4.00 2.19
N THR A 170 -11.13 -4.96 2.52
CA THR A 170 -11.96 -4.95 3.74
C THR A 170 -11.46 -6.06 4.66
N PRO A 171 -10.56 -5.74 5.62
CA PRO A 171 -10.04 -6.73 6.55
C PRO A 171 -11.15 -7.28 7.45
N HIS A 172 -11.23 -8.61 7.54
CA HIS A 172 -12.10 -9.25 8.51
C HIS A 172 -11.42 -9.26 9.88
N ILE A 173 -11.89 -8.40 10.79
CA ILE A 173 -11.30 -8.20 12.11
C ILE A 173 -12.39 -8.25 13.18
N ASN A 174 -12.20 -9.11 14.17
CA ASN A 174 -13.01 -9.10 15.38
C ASN A 174 -12.54 -7.95 16.30
N TYR A 175 -13.07 -6.76 16.06
CA TYR A 175 -12.68 -5.57 16.82
C TYR A 175 -13.14 -5.62 18.27
N ASN A 176 -12.24 -5.23 19.18
CA ASN A 176 -12.61 -4.77 20.51
C ASN A 176 -12.83 -3.27 20.47
N LYS A 177 -13.67 -2.74 21.36
CA LYS A 177 -13.83 -1.29 21.49
C LYS A 177 -12.48 -0.65 21.82
N GLY A 178 -12.02 0.27 20.98
CA GLY A 178 -10.67 0.81 21.13
C GLY A 178 -10.12 1.57 19.93
N ARG A 179 -8.90 2.07 20.08
CA ARG A 179 -8.16 2.77 19.03
C ARG A 179 -7.26 1.79 18.27
N TYR A 180 -7.18 2.01 16.97
CA TYR A 180 -6.41 1.21 16.04
C TYR A 180 -5.61 2.10 15.10
N TYR A 181 -4.52 1.53 14.57
CA TYR A 181 -3.54 2.17 13.72
C TYR A 181 -3.37 1.33 12.46
N ALA A 182 -3.46 1.94 11.29
CA ALA A 182 -3.26 1.29 10.01
C ALA A 182 -2.15 1.98 9.22
N ARG A 183 -1.33 1.18 8.53
CA ARG A 183 -0.31 1.67 7.60
C ARG A 183 -0.18 0.71 6.43
N ILE A 184 0.14 1.22 5.26
CA ILE A 184 0.28 0.41 4.05
C ILE A 184 1.61 0.73 3.36
N ARG A 185 2.21 -0.24 2.69
CA ARG A 185 3.35 -0.03 1.81
C ARG A 185 3.17 -0.74 0.47
N SER A 186 3.93 -0.28 -0.51
CA SER A 186 4.01 -0.85 -1.85
C SER A 186 5.18 -1.83 -1.91
N VAL A 187 5.04 -2.85 -2.74
CA VAL A 187 6.09 -3.84 -3.02
C VAL A 187 6.21 -4.02 -4.53
N ASP A 188 7.43 -3.94 -5.09
CA ASP A 188 7.68 -4.15 -6.53
C ASP A 188 7.72 -5.64 -6.90
N ALA A 189 7.88 -5.92 -8.20
CA ALA A 189 8.00 -7.28 -8.73
C ALA A 189 9.25 -8.03 -8.21
N ASP A 190 10.29 -7.29 -7.81
CA ASP A 190 11.53 -7.83 -7.24
C ASP A 190 11.43 -8.03 -5.71
N GLY A 191 10.30 -7.69 -5.09
CA GLY A 191 10.06 -7.81 -3.65
C GLY A 191 10.63 -6.67 -2.80
N ARG A 192 11.13 -5.59 -3.42
CA ARG A 192 11.58 -4.39 -2.69
C ARG A 192 10.38 -3.65 -2.13
N LYS A 193 10.54 -3.06 -0.95
CA LYS A 193 9.46 -2.48 -0.15
C LYS A 193 9.63 -0.98 -0.05
N SER A 194 8.55 -0.23 -0.26
CA SER A 194 8.54 1.19 0.05
C SER A 194 8.55 1.46 1.56
N HIS A 195 8.74 2.73 1.93
CA HIS A 195 8.38 3.16 3.28
C HIS A 195 6.88 2.95 3.49
N TYR A 196 6.43 2.84 4.74
CA TYR A 196 4.99 2.85 5.00
C TYR A 196 4.39 4.23 4.73
N SER A 197 3.11 4.25 4.37
CA SER A 197 2.28 5.44 4.34
C SER A 197 2.26 6.15 5.70
N PRO A 198 1.84 7.42 5.76
CA PRO A 198 1.38 8.01 7.00
C PRO A 198 0.39 7.07 7.70
N THR A 199 0.52 6.96 9.02
CA THR A 199 -0.36 6.10 9.82
C THR A 199 -1.73 6.73 9.92
N ILE A 200 -2.75 5.93 9.61
CA ILE A 200 -4.15 6.26 9.84
C ILE A 200 -4.56 5.75 11.21
N ARG A 201 -5.25 6.60 11.97
CA ARG A 201 -5.81 6.26 13.27
C ARG A 201 -7.32 6.18 13.14
N TYR A 202 -7.93 5.18 13.77
CA TYR A 202 -9.38 5.10 13.85
C TYR A 202 -9.82 4.50 15.17
N TYR A 203 -11.05 4.79 15.57
CA TYR A 203 -11.66 4.31 16.80
C TYR A 203 -12.84 3.41 16.47
N TYR A 204 -12.79 2.17 16.92
CA TYR A 204 -13.93 1.27 16.85
C TYR A 204 -14.78 1.43 18.12
N ASN A 205 -16.01 1.91 17.97
CA ASN A 205 -16.90 2.17 19.12
C ASN A 205 -17.87 1.00 19.41
N GLY A 206 -17.78 -0.09 18.63
CA GLY A 206 -18.72 -1.21 18.67
C GLY A 206 -19.86 -1.06 17.66
N GLN A 207 -20.45 -2.18 17.26
CA GLN A 207 -21.68 -2.19 16.47
C GLN A 207 -22.79 -1.49 17.26
N LYS A 208 -23.59 -0.64 16.60
CA LYS A 208 -24.82 -0.11 17.21
C LYS A 208 -25.70 -1.30 17.60
N GLN A 209 -25.88 -1.53 18.90
CA GLN A 209 -26.88 -2.47 19.39
C GLN A 209 -28.25 -1.96 18.94
N VAL A 210 -28.92 -2.71 18.06
CA VAL A 210 -30.36 -2.54 17.84
C VAL A 210 -31.02 -2.95 19.15
N THR A 211 -31.70 -2.00 19.82
CA THR A 211 -32.44 -2.29 21.05
C THR A 211 -33.61 -3.21 20.71
N GLU A 212 -33.43 -4.52 20.89
CA GLU A 212 -34.52 -5.49 20.80
C GLU A 212 -35.47 -5.25 21.99
N LYS A 213 -36.69 -4.76 21.71
CA LYS A 213 -37.78 -4.76 22.69
C LYS A 213 -38.26 -6.20 22.88
N ILE A 214 -37.79 -6.85 23.94
CA ILE A 214 -38.31 -8.15 24.37
C ILE A 214 -39.69 -7.92 25.00
N THR A 215 -40.75 -8.32 24.30
CA THR A 215 -42.07 -8.50 24.93
C THR A 215 -42.18 -9.97 25.28
N LYS A 216 -42.22 -10.31 26.56
CA LYS A 216 -42.37 -11.69 27.01
C LYS A 216 -43.83 -12.12 26.88
N ASP A 217 -44.11 -13.11 26.06
CA ASP A 217 -45.29 -13.96 26.22
C ASP A 217 -44.86 -15.36 26.71
N ASN A 218 -45.65 -15.91 27.62
CA ASN A 218 -45.39 -17.22 28.22
C ASN A 218 -45.87 -18.31 27.25
N GLN A 219 -45.06 -18.70 26.25
CA GLN A 219 -45.11 -20.06 25.67
C GLN A 219 -43.98 -20.48 24.71
N GLY A 220 -42.93 -19.69 24.49
CA GLY A 220 -41.79 -20.15 23.69
C GLY A 220 -41.01 -18.98 23.11
N VAL A 221 -39.69 -19.09 23.07
CA VAL A 221 -38.82 -18.01 22.58
C VAL A 221 -38.95 -17.92 21.06
N LYS A 222 -39.78 -16.99 20.57
CA LYS A 222 -39.85 -16.67 19.13
C LYS A 222 -38.79 -15.63 18.79
N LEU A 223 -37.68 -16.08 18.20
CA LEU A 223 -36.64 -15.21 17.64
C LEU A 223 -37.06 -14.78 16.23
N SER A 224 -37.07 -13.49 15.94
CA SER A 224 -37.26 -12.98 14.57
C SER A 224 -36.13 -12.03 14.22
N THR A 225 -35.48 -12.25 13.08
CA THR A 225 -34.42 -11.37 12.56
C THR A 225 -34.92 -10.70 11.27
N LYS A 226 -34.56 -9.43 11.06
CA LYS A 226 -34.70 -8.77 9.76
C LYS A 226 -33.38 -8.91 9.02
N SER A 227 -33.33 -9.76 8.00
CA SER A 227 -32.15 -9.95 7.17
C SER A 227 -31.95 -8.74 6.23
N LYS A 228 -30.68 -8.35 6.02
CA LYS A 228 -30.27 -7.37 5.01
C LYS A 228 -29.45 -8.11 3.96
N LEU A 229 -29.85 -8.01 2.69
CA LEU A 229 -29.17 -8.68 1.58
C LEU A 229 -27.71 -8.20 1.47
N VAL A 230 -26.75 -9.13 1.45
CA VAL A 230 -25.35 -8.88 1.08
C VAL A 230 -25.09 -9.53 -0.28
N SER A 231 -24.65 -8.74 -1.25
CA SER A 231 -24.40 -9.18 -2.62
C SER A 231 -22.95 -9.65 -2.83
N LYS A 232 -22.84 -10.82 -3.50
CA LYS A 232 -21.74 -11.34 -4.35
C LYS A 232 -20.57 -12.14 -3.73
N SER A 233 -20.72 -13.47 -3.89
CA SER A 233 -19.77 -14.49 -4.42
C SER A 233 -18.37 -14.73 -3.82
N SER A 234 -17.65 -13.78 -3.23
CA SER A 234 -16.25 -14.04 -2.81
C SER A 234 -16.13 -14.84 -1.50
N ALA A 235 -17.10 -14.68 -0.60
CA ALA A 235 -17.06 -15.34 0.70
C ALA A 235 -17.25 -16.87 0.61
N ILE A 236 -18.06 -17.34 -0.35
CA ILE A 236 -18.33 -18.78 -0.55
C ILE A 236 -17.10 -19.49 -1.12
N GLU A 237 -16.43 -18.89 -2.11
CA GLU A 237 -15.21 -19.47 -2.70
C GLU A 237 -14.07 -19.54 -1.69
N ALA A 238 -13.90 -18.50 -0.86
CA ALA A 238 -12.89 -18.48 0.20
C ALA A 238 -13.16 -19.54 1.28
N LEU A 239 -14.44 -19.76 1.63
CA LEU A 239 -14.84 -20.75 2.62
C LEU A 239 -14.70 -22.18 2.10
N GLN A 240 -15.05 -22.43 0.83
CA GLN A 240 -14.88 -23.73 0.17
C GLN A 240 -13.40 -24.11 0.03
N GLN A 241 -12.52 -23.15 -0.28
CA GLN A 241 -11.07 -23.39 -0.32
C GLN A 241 -10.48 -23.64 1.06
N HIS A 242 -11.01 -23.00 2.10
CA HIS A 242 -10.58 -23.23 3.48
C HIS A 242 -10.90 -24.66 3.95
N PHE A 243 -12.13 -25.14 3.69
CA PHE A 243 -12.54 -26.49 4.08
C PHE A 243 -11.91 -27.61 3.22
N ALA A 244 -11.58 -27.34 1.96
CA ALA A 244 -10.91 -28.31 1.10
C ALA A 244 -9.49 -28.66 1.58
N PHE A 245 -8.84 -27.78 2.35
CA PHE A 245 -7.46 -27.97 2.80
C PHE A 245 -7.33 -28.86 4.06
N GLU A 246 -8.39 -29.03 4.84
CA GLU A 246 -8.37 -29.79 6.10
C GLU A 246 -8.59 -31.30 5.96
N THR A 247 -8.95 -31.81 4.79
CA THR A 247 -9.37 -33.23 4.62
C THR A 247 -8.24 -34.25 4.42
N LYS A 248 -6.96 -33.89 4.63
CA LYS A 248 -5.85 -34.81 4.33
C LYS A 248 -5.11 -35.44 5.50
N ASN A 249 -5.48 -35.20 6.76
CA ASN A 249 -4.84 -35.92 7.86
C ASN A 249 -5.80 -36.28 9.02
N ALA A 250 -5.92 -37.59 9.20
CA ALA A 250 -6.22 -38.31 10.45
C ALA A 250 -7.67 -38.30 10.98
N SER A 251 -8.20 -39.52 11.00
CA SER A 251 -9.33 -40.02 11.79
C SER A 251 -9.40 -39.43 13.21
N ILE A 252 -10.36 -38.54 13.40
CA ILE A 252 -10.94 -38.17 14.69
C ILE A 252 -12.45 -38.21 14.43
N ASP A 253 -13.24 -38.65 15.41
CA ASP A 253 -14.71 -38.63 15.34
C ASP A 253 -15.17 -37.17 15.13
N ASN A 254 -15.26 -36.79 13.86
CA ASN A 254 -15.59 -35.44 13.46
C ASN A 254 -17.07 -35.22 13.77
N LEU A 255 -17.38 -34.02 14.26
CA LEU A 255 -18.77 -33.59 14.39
C LEU A 255 -19.35 -33.44 12.99
N GLU A 256 -20.24 -34.35 12.62
CA GLU A 256 -20.84 -34.42 11.29
C GLU A 256 -22.34 -34.23 11.39
N ILE A 257 -22.91 -33.55 10.41
CA ILE A 257 -24.36 -33.51 10.21
C ILE A 257 -24.76 -34.81 9.54
N ILE A 258 -25.64 -35.57 10.20
CA ILE A 258 -26.12 -36.85 9.69
C ILE A 258 -27.47 -36.74 8.99
N ASN A 259 -28.26 -35.71 9.33
CA ASN A 259 -29.59 -35.52 8.77
C ASN A 259 -30.05 -34.07 8.83
N SER A 260 -30.97 -33.70 7.95
CA SER A 260 -31.64 -32.39 7.96
C SER A 260 -33.09 -32.52 7.52
N THR A 261 -33.97 -31.71 8.12
CA THR A 261 -35.37 -31.58 7.70
C THR A 261 -35.65 -30.09 7.49
N PRO A 262 -36.05 -29.66 6.27
CA PRO A 262 -36.12 -30.44 5.03
C PRO A 262 -34.76 -31.00 4.59
N ALA A 263 -34.75 -32.12 3.88
CA ALA A 263 -33.51 -32.75 3.42
C ALA A 263 -32.76 -31.81 2.46
N ASN A 264 -31.43 -31.95 2.40
CA ASN A 264 -30.61 -31.21 1.44
C ASN A 264 -31.16 -31.33 0.01
N ASP A 265 -31.14 -30.23 -0.74
CA ASP A 265 -31.71 -30.10 -2.11
C ASP A 265 -33.25 -30.27 -2.24
N SER A 266 -34.01 -30.20 -1.15
CA SER A 266 -35.48 -30.18 -1.21
C SER A 266 -36.01 -28.98 -1.99
N ARG A 267 -36.99 -29.20 -2.88
CA ARG A 267 -37.61 -28.16 -3.73
C ARG A 267 -39.12 -28.07 -3.48
N ASN A 268 -39.71 -26.88 -3.68
CA ASN A 268 -41.15 -26.61 -3.53
C ASN A 268 -41.72 -26.88 -2.13
N ILE A 269 -40.99 -26.50 -1.09
CA ILE A 269 -41.39 -26.72 0.30
C ILE A 269 -42.41 -25.63 0.67
N GLN A 270 -43.67 -26.01 0.87
CA GLN A 270 -44.73 -25.09 1.30
C GLN A 270 -44.78 -25.05 2.84
N GLU A 271 -44.59 -23.86 3.40
CA GLU A 271 -44.55 -23.57 4.84
C GLU A 271 -43.47 -24.35 5.61
N ILE A 272 -42.27 -23.75 5.70
CA ILE A 272 -41.23 -24.22 6.62
C ILE A 272 -41.46 -23.53 7.96
N GLU A 273 -41.99 -24.27 8.93
CA GLU A 273 -42.08 -23.75 10.32
C GLU A 273 -40.73 -23.88 11.04
N ASP A 274 -40.00 -24.99 10.86
CA ASP A 274 -38.69 -25.24 11.48
C ASP A 274 -37.72 -25.95 10.53
N ILE A 275 -36.42 -25.62 10.65
CA ILE A 275 -35.30 -26.36 10.03
C ILE A 275 -34.57 -27.12 11.13
N ILE A 276 -34.56 -28.44 11.04
CA ILE A 276 -33.95 -29.34 12.02
C ILE A 276 -32.67 -29.93 11.43
N VAL A 277 -31.57 -29.87 12.17
CA VAL A 277 -30.26 -30.44 11.80
C VAL A 277 -29.81 -31.40 12.90
N GLU A 278 -29.51 -32.64 12.53
CA GLU A 278 -29.08 -33.69 13.45
C GLU A 278 -27.60 -33.98 13.27
N PHE A 279 -26.88 -34.11 14.39
CA PHE A 279 -25.44 -34.40 14.42
C PHE A 279 -25.18 -35.84 14.85
N ASN A 280 -24.06 -36.42 14.43
CA ASN A 280 -23.62 -37.76 14.83
C ASN A 280 -23.31 -37.89 16.33
N GLN A 281 -23.21 -36.77 17.05
CA GLN A 281 -22.98 -36.70 18.49
C GLN A 281 -23.67 -35.47 19.13
N SER A 282 -23.83 -35.48 20.45
CA SER A 282 -24.39 -34.34 21.18
C SER A 282 -23.49 -33.11 21.12
N ILE A 283 -24.07 -31.93 20.92
CA ILE A 283 -23.36 -30.65 20.89
C ILE A 283 -23.65 -29.84 22.17
N ASP A 284 -22.70 -29.01 22.61
CA ASP A 284 -22.91 -28.07 23.71
C ASP A 284 -23.89 -26.97 23.27
N PRO A 285 -25.09 -26.85 23.88
CA PRO A 285 -26.09 -25.86 23.49
C PRO A 285 -25.59 -24.41 23.59
N ASN A 286 -24.59 -24.13 24.42
CA ASN A 286 -24.03 -22.79 24.58
C ASN A 286 -23.10 -22.36 23.44
N THR A 287 -22.67 -23.32 22.60
CA THR A 287 -21.84 -23.07 21.42
C THR A 287 -22.68 -22.86 20.15
N VAL A 288 -23.97 -23.19 20.21
CA VAL A 288 -24.94 -22.96 19.15
C VAL A 288 -25.55 -21.57 19.34
N SER A 289 -25.38 -20.72 18.34
CA SER A 289 -26.00 -19.40 18.30
C SER A 289 -26.56 -19.12 16.92
N SER A 290 -27.38 -18.09 16.78
CA SER A 290 -27.82 -17.59 15.47
C SER A 290 -26.67 -17.10 14.57
N LYS A 291 -25.45 -16.99 15.11
CA LYS A 291 -24.23 -16.72 14.33
C LYS A 291 -23.56 -17.99 13.80
N SER A 292 -23.90 -19.14 14.36
CA SER A 292 -23.35 -20.45 13.98
C SER A 292 -24.22 -21.16 12.93
N ILE A 293 -25.40 -20.59 12.61
CA ILE A 293 -26.40 -21.19 11.71
C ILE A 293 -26.81 -20.14 10.67
N TYR A 294 -26.76 -20.49 9.39
CA TYR A 294 -27.19 -19.65 8.28
C TYR A 294 -28.19 -20.42 7.43
N VAL A 295 -29.32 -19.79 7.13
CA VAL A 295 -30.30 -20.31 6.17
C VAL A 295 -30.19 -19.48 4.90
N ILE A 296 -29.89 -20.15 3.79
CA ILE A 296 -29.75 -19.52 2.48
C ILE A 296 -30.98 -19.91 1.67
N GLU A 297 -31.81 -18.94 1.30
CA GLU A 297 -32.92 -19.15 0.37
C GLU A 297 -32.43 -18.78 -1.04
N GLU A 298 -32.27 -19.78 -1.91
CA GLU A 298 -32.08 -19.55 -3.35
C GLU A 298 -33.45 -19.56 -4.03
N LYS A 299 -33.92 -18.37 -4.44
CA LYS A 299 -34.98 -18.28 -5.44
C LYS A 299 -34.40 -18.73 -6.78
N ASN A 300 -34.83 -19.90 -7.27
CA ASN A 300 -34.78 -20.19 -8.70
C ASN A 300 -35.75 -19.27 -9.46
#